data_AF-A0A7H1MZN6-F1
#
_entry.id   AF-A0A7H1MZN6-F1
#
_cell.length_a   1.000
_cell.length_b   1.000
_cell.length_c   1.000
_cell.angle_alpha   90.00
_cell.angle_beta   90.00
_cell.angle_gamma   90.00
#
_symmetry.space_group_name_H-M   'P 1'
#
loop_
_entity.id
_entity.type
_entity.pdbx_description
1 polymer ?
#
loop_
_entity_poly.entity_id
_entity_poly.type
_entity_poly.pdbx_seq_one_letter_code
_entity_poly.pdbx_strand_id
1 'polypeptide(L)'
;MAHGIGARIEIPAADAPPNYHFEVKDLPALARDWAVIHLQEPLPVRPIPLGSLAPGVGASVMRAGYSQDRPHLLSIHRDCAVVDRVPEQPLLLTSCDATRGDSGSPLLQGEGNQVALVGITAAVADDGRHGASIVIDVAAFAAIRTR
;
A
#
# COMPACT_ATOMS: atom_id res chain seq x y z
N MET A 1 20.08 -1.86 -11.24
CA MET A 1 18.70 -2.10 -10.77
C MET A 1 18.55 -3.60 -10.53
N ALA A 2 18.13 -4.01 -9.33
CA ALA A 2 17.80 -5.41 -9.06
C ALA A 2 16.39 -5.69 -9.61
N HIS A 3 16.22 -6.77 -10.35
CA HIS A 3 14.94 -7.24 -10.87
C HIS A 3 14.89 -8.77 -10.73
N GLY A 4 13.70 -9.34 -10.70
CA GLY A 4 13.49 -10.78 -10.52
C GLY A 4 12.23 -11.26 -11.22
N ILE A 5 12.13 -12.57 -11.43
CA ILE A 5 10.97 -13.23 -12.03
C ILE A 5 10.05 -13.72 -10.91
N GLY A 6 8.75 -13.43 -11.00
CA GLY A 6 7.76 -13.98 -10.09
C GLY A 6 7.51 -15.46 -10.40
N ALA A 7 7.62 -16.33 -9.40
CA ALA A 7 7.33 -17.76 -9.51
C ALA A 7 5.88 -18.08 -9.13
N ARG A 8 5.30 -17.34 -8.17
CA ARG A 8 3.92 -17.56 -7.69
C ARG A 8 3.32 -16.27 -7.14
N ILE A 9 2.01 -16.12 -7.31
CA ILE A 9 1.21 -15.05 -6.71
C ILE A 9 0.32 -15.68 -5.63
N GLU A 10 0.32 -15.08 -4.45
CA GLU A 10 -0.58 -15.39 -3.34
C GLU A 10 -1.48 -14.18 -3.09
N ILE A 11 -2.79 -14.40 -3.10
CA ILE A 11 -3.81 -13.39 -2.83
C ILE A 11 -4.52 -13.75 -1.52
N PRO A 12 -5.07 -12.77 -0.77
CA PRO A 12 -5.94 -13.06 0.35
C PRO A 12 -7.09 -13.95 -0.09
N ALA A 13 -7.48 -14.90 0.77
CA ALA A 13 -8.61 -15.78 0.49
C ALA A 13 -9.84 -14.93 0.12
N ALA A 14 -10.39 -15.20 -1.06
CA ALA A 14 -11.58 -14.51 -1.54
C ALA A 14 -12.81 -15.28 -1.06
N ASP A 15 -13.62 -14.65 -0.20
CA ASP A 15 -15.03 -15.02 -0.07
C ASP A 15 -15.87 -14.43 -1.22
N ALA A 16 -15.23 -13.72 -2.15
CA ALA A 16 -15.90 -13.02 -3.24
C ALA A 16 -16.26 -13.97 -4.40
N PRO A 17 -17.49 -13.88 -4.94
CA PRO A 17 -17.94 -14.72 -6.04
C PRO A 17 -17.15 -14.46 -7.34
N PRO A 18 -17.07 -15.46 -8.26
CA PRO A 18 -16.21 -15.45 -9.45
C PRO A 18 -16.44 -14.32 -10.46
N ASN A 19 -17.45 -13.46 -10.26
CA ASN A 19 -17.88 -12.42 -11.20
C ASN A 19 -17.90 -11.02 -10.53
N TYR A 20 -17.03 -10.79 -9.55
CA TYR A 20 -17.02 -9.56 -8.77
C TYR A 20 -16.44 -8.38 -9.58
N HIS A 21 -17.23 -7.30 -9.74
CA HIS A 21 -16.80 -6.05 -10.35
C HIS A 21 -16.39 -5.05 -9.26
N PHE A 22 -15.17 -4.53 -9.36
CA PHE A 22 -14.62 -3.60 -8.38
C PHE A 22 -15.14 -2.16 -8.60
N GLU A 23 -15.95 -1.66 -7.67
CA GLU A 23 -16.14 -0.23 -7.46
C GLU A 23 -15.49 0.17 -6.13
N VAL A 24 -14.87 1.36 -6.06
CA VAL A 24 -14.23 1.92 -4.85
C VAL A 24 -15.18 1.99 -3.63
N LYS A 25 -16.48 1.81 -3.86
CA LYS A 25 -17.52 1.75 -2.81
C LYS A 25 -17.50 0.47 -1.97
N ASP A 26 -16.89 -0.62 -2.44
CA ASP A 26 -16.74 -1.84 -1.63
C ASP A 26 -15.41 -1.81 -0.87
N LEU A 27 -15.45 -1.19 0.31
CA LEU A 27 -14.34 -1.12 1.24
C LEU A 27 -13.81 -2.51 1.66
N PRO A 28 -14.65 -3.52 1.98
CA PRO A 28 -14.16 -4.88 2.20
C PRO A 28 -13.34 -5.46 1.05
N ALA A 29 -13.78 -5.27 -0.20
CA ALA A 29 -13.04 -5.75 -1.37
C ALA A 29 -11.70 -5.01 -1.52
N LEU A 30 -11.71 -3.69 -1.37
CA LEU A 30 -10.49 -2.86 -1.41
C LEU A 30 -9.50 -3.22 -0.30
N ALA A 31 -9.97 -3.55 0.91
CA ALA A 31 -9.13 -4.03 2.00
C ALA A 31 -8.38 -5.35 1.70
N ARG A 32 -8.83 -6.10 0.68
CA ARG A 32 -8.20 -7.33 0.19
C ARG A 32 -7.47 -7.15 -1.14
N ASP A 33 -7.38 -5.93 -1.66
CA ASP A 33 -6.71 -5.63 -2.94
C ASP A 33 -5.18 -5.58 -2.78
N TRP A 34 -4.61 -6.70 -2.35
CA TRP A 34 -3.18 -6.89 -2.16
C TRP A 34 -2.78 -8.29 -2.58
N ALA A 35 -1.52 -8.46 -2.95
CA ALA A 35 -0.96 -9.75 -3.31
C ALA A 35 0.50 -9.85 -2.89
N VAL A 36 0.95 -11.08 -2.63
CA VAL A 36 2.37 -11.41 -2.40
C VAL A 36 2.91 -12.14 -3.62
N ILE A 37 3.99 -11.59 -4.19
CA ILE A 37 4.73 -12.23 -5.27
C ILE A 37 5.92 -12.95 -4.67
N HIS A 38 5.94 -14.27 -4.80
CA HIS A 38 7.09 -15.10 -4.46
C HIS A 38 8.04 -15.09 -5.64
N LEU A 39 9.26 -14.60 -5.43
CA LEU A 39 10.28 -14.53 -6.47
C LEU A 39 10.89 -15.91 -6.72
N GLN A 40 11.27 -16.18 -7.96
CA GLN A 40 11.99 -17.40 -8.34
C GLN A 40 13.37 -17.46 -7.68
N GLU A 41 14.03 -16.31 -7.57
CA GLU A 41 15.32 -16.15 -6.91
C GLU A 41 15.28 -14.92 -5.98
N PRO A 42 15.92 -14.97 -4.80
CA PRO A 42 16.01 -13.81 -3.91
C PRO A 42 16.74 -12.64 -4.57
N LEU A 43 16.26 -11.41 -4.34
CA LEU A 43 16.98 -10.20 -4.76
C LEU A 43 18.10 -9.87 -3.76
N PRO A 44 19.27 -9.39 -4.21
CA PRO A 44 20.36 -8.96 -3.34
C PRO A 44 20.09 -7.57 -2.74
N VAL A 45 18.93 -7.38 -2.12
CA VAL A 45 18.49 -6.13 -1.49
C VAL A 45 18.09 -6.40 -0.05
N ARG A 46 18.28 -5.41 0.82
CA ARG A 46 17.78 -5.48 2.19
C ARG A 46 16.27 -5.21 2.20
N PRO A 47 15.42 -6.12 2.71
CA PRO A 47 14.00 -5.85 2.83
C PRO A 47 13.72 -4.70 3.80
N ILE A 48 12.67 -3.91 3.50
CA ILE A 48 12.11 -2.94 4.44
C ILE A 48 11.31 -3.72 5.49
N PRO A 49 11.56 -3.52 6.80
CA PRO A 49 10.79 -4.20 7.84
C PRO A 49 9.33 -3.74 7.83
N LEU A 50 8.42 -4.63 8.22
CA LEU A 50 7.05 -4.24 8.53
C LEU A 50 7.04 -3.41 9.83
N GLY A 51 6.30 -2.31 9.82
CA GLY A 51 6.06 -1.47 10.98
C GLY A 51 4.64 -1.59 11.49
N SER A 52 4.27 -0.69 12.38
CA SER A 52 2.90 -0.47 12.81
C SER A 52 2.68 1.02 12.98
N LEU A 53 1.59 1.56 12.44
CA LEU A 53 1.26 2.96 12.66
C LEU A 53 0.72 3.16 14.07
N ALA A 54 1.19 4.22 14.73
CA ALA A 54 0.60 4.66 15.98
C ALA A 54 -0.92 4.88 15.82
N PRO A 55 -1.73 4.54 16.83
CA PRO A 55 -3.17 4.82 16.82
C PRO A 55 -3.44 6.31 16.58
N GLY A 56 -4.49 6.60 15.81
CA GLY A 56 -4.94 7.97 15.53
C GLY A 56 -4.58 8.48 14.12
N VAL A 57 -4.91 9.75 13.90
CA VAL A 57 -4.65 10.54 12.68
C VAL A 57 -3.47 11.48 12.90
N GLY A 58 -2.90 12.02 11.81
CA GLY A 58 -1.76 12.94 11.84
C GLY A 58 -0.39 12.27 11.83
N ALA A 59 -0.32 10.94 11.80
CA ALA A 59 0.94 10.21 11.71
C ALA A 59 1.68 10.58 10.40
N SER A 60 2.92 11.05 10.53
CA SER A 60 3.76 11.42 9.38
C SER A 60 4.15 10.18 8.59
N VAL A 61 3.88 10.21 7.29
CA VAL A 61 4.15 9.10 6.36
C VAL A 61 4.70 9.64 5.04
N MET A 62 5.26 8.74 4.23
CA MET A 62 5.75 9.03 2.89
C MET A 62 5.37 7.90 1.95
N ARG A 63 5.16 8.21 0.67
CA ARG A 63 4.88 7.21 -0.37
C ARG A 63 6.03 7.19 -1.36
N ALA A 64 6.53 6.00 -1.69
CA ALA A 64 7.53 5.83 -2.74
C ALA A 64 6.95 4.99 -3.87
N GLY A 65 7.00 5.45 -5.13
CA GLY A 65 6.33 4.76 -6.23
C GLY A 65 6.74 5.21 -7.64
N TYR A 66 6.13 4.56 -8.63
CA TYR A 66 6.28 4.84 -10.06
C TYR A 66 4.93 5.29 -10.63
N SER A 67 4.62 6.57 -10.49
CA SER A 67 3.38 7.13 -11.00
C SER A 67 3.35 7.14 -12.54
N GLN A 68 2.17 7.31 -13.11
CA GLN A 68 1.97 7.47 -14.56
C GLN A 68 2.82 8.63 -15.13
N ASP A 69 3.06 9.68 -14.34
CA ASP A 69 3.88 10.82 -14.76
C ASP A 69 5.38 10.51 -14.73
N ARG A 70 5.79 9.50 -13.96
CA ARG A 70 7.19 9.08 -13.77
C ARG A 70 7.33 7.55 -13.79
N PRO A 71 6.91 6.87 -14.87
CA PRO A 71 6.79 5.40 -14.91
C PRO A 71 8.14 4.67 -14.86
N HIS A 72 9.24 5.38 -15.06
CA HIS A 72 10.60 4.83 -15.05
C HIS A 72 11.50 5.46 -13.98
N LEU A 73 10.97 6.35 -13.15
CA LEU A 73 11.74 7.06 -12.12
C LEU A 73 11.03 6.95 -10.77
N LEU A 74 11.67 6.22 -9.85
CA LEU A 74 11.21 6.13 -8.46
C LEU A 74 11.10 7.54 -7.87
N SER A 75 9.90 7.87 -7.40
CA SER A 75 9.59 9.16 -6.81
C SER A 75 9.09 8.97 -5.38
N ILE A 76 9.44 9.91 -4.50
CA ILE A 76 9.01 9.87 -3.10
C ILE A 76 8.22 11.14 -2.81
N HIS A 77 6.96 10.97 -2.41
CA HIS A 77 6.17 12.05 -1.83
C HIS A 77 6.34 12.02 -0.31
N ARG A 78 6.93 13.08 0.23
CA ARG A 78 7.22 13.27 1.66
C ARG A 78 6.15 14.14 2.30
N ASP A 79 6.25 14.31 3.61
CA ASP A 79 5.43 15.24 4.40
C ASP A 79 3.92 14.99 4.27
N CYS A 80 3.55 13.73 4.00
CA CYS A 80 2.16 13.30 4.08
C CYS A 80 1.77 12.99 5.53
N ALA A 81 0.48 12.93 5.77
CA ALA A 81 -0.08 12.43 7.01
C ALA A 81 -1.20 11.43 6.75
N VAL A 82 -1.41 10.51 7.70
CA VAL A 82 -2.67 9.78 7.82
C VAL A 82 -3.76 10.79 8.18
N VAL A 83 -4.74 11.00 7.32
CA VAL A 83 -5.81 11.98 7.54
C VAL A 83 -7.04 11.34 8.19
N ASP A 84 -7.25 10.04 7.94
CA ASP A 84 -8.35 9.29 8.55
C ASP A 84 -8.08 7.78 8.52
N ARG A 85 -8.87 7.02 9.28
CA ARG A 85 -8.88 5.55 9.33
C ARG A 85 -10.29 5.08 9.06
N VAL A 86 -10.44 4.14 8.13
CA VAL A 86 -11.77 3.62 7.78
C VAL A 86 -12.25 2.71 8.91
N PRO A 87 -13.42 2.97 9.52
CA PRO A 87 -13.95 2.11 10.58
C PRO A 87 -14.11 0.66 10.13
N GLU A 88 -13.74 -0.28 11.01
CA GLU A 88 -13.90 -1.73 10.81
C GLU A 88 -13.15 -2.33 9.60
N GLN A 89 -12.30 -1.53 8.93
CA GLN A 89 -11.51 -1.98 7.79
C GLN A 89 -10.03 -1.67 8.03
N PRO A 90 -9.09 -2.50 7.53
CA PRO A 90 -7.66 -2.19 7.56
C PRO A 90 -7.30 -1.21 6.44
N LEU A 91 -8.00 -0.07 6.38
CA LEU A 91 -7.83 0.96 5.36
C LEU A 91 -7.54 2.31 6.02
N LEU A 92 -6.64 3.07 5.40
CA LEU A 92 -6.20 4.39 5.81
C LEU A 92 -6.48 5.38 4.68
N LEU A 93 -6.87 6.60 5.04
CA LEU A 93 -6.85 7.73 4.14
C LEU A 93 -5.60 8.56 4.44
N THR A 94 -4.87 8.97 3.41
CA THR A 94 -3.67 9.80 3.57
C THR A 94 -3.66 11.00 2.63
N SER A 95 -2.92 12.03 3.02
CA SER A 95 -2.66 13.20 2.17
C SER A 95 -1.53 12.97 1.15
N CYS A 96 -1.02 11.74 0.99
CA CYS A 96 -0.05 11.48 -0.05
C CYS A 96 -0.67 11.61 -1.44
N ASP A 97 -0.01 12.38 -2.30
CA ASP A 97 -0.33 12.44 -3.72
C ASP A 97 -0.16 11.05 -4.33
N ALA A 98 -1.19 10.60 -5.02
CA ALA A 98 -1.25 9.32 -5.70
C ALA A 98 -2.11 9.45 -6.95
N THR A 99 -1.67 8.78 -8.00
CA THR A 99 -2.38 8.71 -9.28
C THR A 99 -2.23 7.30 -9.86
N ARG A 100 -2.68 7.10 -11.09
CA ARG A 100 -2.47 5.84 -11.82
C ARG A 100 -0.99 5.46 -11.80
N GLY A 101 -0.71 4.17 -11.63
CA GLY A 101 0.66 3.65 -11.48
C GLY A 101 1.15 3.61 -10.02
N ASP A 102 0.54 4.38 -9.12
CA ASP A 102 0.94 4.35 -7.71
C ASP A 102 0.33 3.18 -6.91
N SER A 103 -0.64 2.46 -7.48
CA SER A 103 -1.16 1.22 -6.88
C SER A 103 -0.02 0.21 -6.60
N GLY A 104 -0.02 -0.37 -5.40
CA GLY A 104 1.04 -1.23 -4.88
C GLY A 104 2.24 -0.47 -4.28
N SER A 105 2.30 0.86 -4.38
CA SER A 105 3.39 1.64 -3.81
C SER A 105 3.41 1.56 -2.29
N PRO A 106 4.58 1.35 -1.65
CA PRO A 106 4.69 1.34 -0.19
C PRO A 106 4.32 2.69 0.43
N LEU A 107 3.50 2.64 1.48
CA LEU A 107 3.41 3.70 2.48
C LEU A 107 4.43 3.41 3.57
N LEU A 108 5.32 4.36 3.81
CA LEU A 108 6.45 4.23 4.71
C LEU A 108 6.31 5.21 5.88
N GLN A 109 6.70 4.76 7.07
CA GLN A 109 6.93 5.62 8.23
C GLN A 109 8.43 5.69 8.50
N GLY A 110 8.94 6.91 8.72
CA GLY A 110 10.34 7.15 9.01
C GLY A 110 10.56 7.46 10.49
N GLU A 111 11.62 6.89 11.07
CA GLU A 111 12.15 7.25 12.39
C GLU A 111 13.68 7.35 12.31
N GLY A 112 14.21 8.57 12.36
CA GLY A 112 15.62 8.84 12.11
C GLY A 112 16.06 8.31 10.73
N ASN A 113 17.04 7.40 10.72
CA ASN A 113 17.55 6.77 9.49
C ASN A 113 16.86 5.43 9.16
N GLN A 114 15.81 5.06 9.90
CA GLN A 114 15.06 3.84 9.67
C GLN A 114 13.73 4.14 8.99
N VAL A 115 13.30 3.19 8.16
CA VAL A 115 11.99 3.21 7.51
C VAL A 115 11.30 1.88 7.74
N ALA A 116 10.00 1.92 7.94
CA ALA A 116 9.16 0.74 8.06
C ALA A 116 8.00 0.81 7.06
N LEU A 117 7.63 -0.32 6.49
CA LEU A 117 6.44 -0.47 5.66
C LEU A 117 5.22 -0.51 6.57
N VAL A 118 4.32 0.45 6.39
CA VAL A 118 3.10 0.58 7.21
C VAL A 118 1.82 0.39 6.41
N GLY A 119 1.92 0.26 5.09
CA GLY A 119 0.80 -0.09 4.23
C GLY A 119 1.17 -0.07 2.76
N ILE A 120 0.21 -0.36 1.89
CA ILE A 120 0.36 -0.26 0.44
C ILE A 120 -0.77 0.59 -0.17
N THR A 121 -0.42 1.46 -1.11
CA THR A 121 -1.37 2.32 -1.81
C THR A 121 -2.25 1.45 -2.71
N ALA A 122 -3.57 1.56 -2.59
CA ALA A 122 -4.49 0.74 -3.38
C ALA A 122 -5.29 1.60 -4.36
N ALA A 123 -5.85 2.70 -3.87
CA ALA A 123 -6.74 3.57 -4.66
C ALA A 123 -6.58 5.05 -4.30
N VAL A 124 -7.28 5.90 -5.04
CA VAL A 124 -7.44 7.32 -4.78
C VAL A 124 -8.92 7.59 -4.53
N ALA A 125 -9.21 8.35 -3.47
CA ALA A 125 -10.52 8.91 -3.20
C ALA A 125 -10.52 10.40 -3.56
N ASP A 126 -11.62 10.85 -4.14
CA ASP A 126 -11.87 12.27 -4.38
C ASP A 126 -13.29 12.58 -3.88
N ASP A 127 -13.40 13.48 -2.92
CA ASP A 127 -14.68 13.95 -2.38
C ASP A 127 -15.18 15.22 -3.09
N GLY A 128 -14.50 15.65 -4.17
CA GLY A 128 -14.77 16.86 -4.92
C GLY A 128 -14.18 18.13 -4.31
N ARG A 129 -13.47 18.04 -3.17
CA ARG A 129 -12.77 19.15 -2.51
C ARG A 129 -11.32 18.85 -2.20
N HIS A 130 -10.99 17.60 -1.85
CA HIS A 130 -9.63 17.15 -1.58
C HIS A 130 -9.43 15.72 -2.10
N GLY A 131 -8.33 15.50 -2.83
CA GLY A 131 -7.86 14.16 -3.15
C GLY A 131 -7.17 13.53 -1.95
N ALA A 132 -7.50 12.27 -1.66
CA ALA A 132 -6.82 11.46 -0.66
C ALA A 132 -6.41 10.12 -1.29
N SER A 133 -5.29 9.56 -0.87
CA SER A 133 -4.96 8.17 -1.22
C SER A 133 -5.54 7.21 -0.19
N ILE A 134 -6.10 6.10 -0.67
CA ILE A 134 -6.52 4.98 0.15
C ILE A 134 -5.38 3.96 0.19
N VAL A 135 -4.98 3.62 1.42
CA VAL A 135 -3.88 2.69 1.71
C VAL A 135 -4.43 1.51 2.50
N ILE A 136 -4.01 0.30 2.14
CA ILE A 136 -4.24 -0.91 2.94
C ILE A 136 -3.21 -0.92 4.07
N ASP A 137 -3.67 -0.90 5.32
CA ASP A 137 -2.83 -0.97 6.52
C ASP A 137 -2.07 -2.30 6.53
N VAL A 138 -0.80 -2.26 6.93
CA VAL A 138 0.06 -3.45 7.08
C VAL A 138 -0.57 -4.55 7.94
N ALA A 139 -1.46 -4.20 8.88
CA ALA A 139 -2.23 -5.17 9.65
C ALA A 139 -3.01 -6.19 8.80
N ALA A 140 -3.42 -5.82 7.57
CA ALA A 140 -4.14 -6.72 6.65
C ALA A 140 -3.30 -7.91 6.16
N PHE A 141 -1.97 -7.75 6.10
CA PHE A 141 -1.06 -8.73 5.51
C PHE A 141 0.16 -9.08 6.38
N ALA A 142 0.30 -8.48 7.56
CA ALA A 142 1.40 -8.76 8.49
C ALA A 142 1.44 -10.22 8.98
N ALA A 143 0.31 -10.93 8.95
CA ALA A 143 0.21 -12.32 9.39
C ALA A 143 0.59 -13.34 8.30
N ILE A 144 0.84 -12.91 7.05
CA ILE A 144 1.26 -13.81 5.98
C ILE A 144 2.60 -14.41 6.36
N ARG A 145 2.63 -15.74 6.41
CA ARG A 145 3.87 -16.47 6.65
C ARG A 145 4.57 -16.67 5.33
N THR A 146 5.64 -15.90 5.09
CA THR A 146 6.60 -16.19 4.04
C THR A 146 7.29 -17.50 4.41
N ARG A 147 6.98 -18.59 3.71
CA ARG A 147 7.75 -19.84 3.77
C ARG A 147 9.00 -19.73 2.91
#